data_AF-A0A2H9QCV2-F1
#
_entry.id   AF-A0A2H9QCV2-F1
#
_cell.length_a   1.000
_cell.length_b   1.000
_cell.length_c   1.000
_cell.angle_alpha   90.00
_cell.angle_beta   90.00
_cell.angle_gamma   90.00
#
_symmetry.space_group_name_H-M   'P 1'
#
loop_
_entity.id
_entity.type
_entity.pdbx_description
1 polymer ?
#
loop_
_entity_poly.entity_id
_entity_poly.type
_entity_poly.pdbx_seq_one_letter_code
_entity_poly.pdbx_strand_id
1 'polypeptide(L)' 'PFPGSDKPAISACQFLGESAIVAHPYPEFDYMYLDVFSCKEFDTEKAVEFIQRTLKVTESTIHLFQRGIDMETRAPV' A
#
# COMPACT_ATOMS: atom_id res chain seq x y z
N PRO A 1 -4.47 16.35 5.30
CA PRO A 1 -3.13 16.95 5.45
C PRO A 1 -2.60 16.70 6.86
N PHE A 2 -1.35 16.24 7.01
CA PHE A 2 -0.71 16.25 8.32
C PHE A 2 -0.67 17.70 8.84
N PRO A 3 -1.08 17.97 10.09
CA PRO A 3 -1.02 19.32 10.63
C PRO A 3 0.45 19.76 10.71
N GLY A 4 0.81 20.85 10.03
CA GLY A 4 2.10 21.53 10.22
C GLY A 4 3.14 21.43 9.09
N SER A 5 2.86 20.81 7.95
CA SER A 5 3.79 20.87 6.80
C SER A 5 3.36 21.95 5.80
N ASP A 6 4.10 23.06 5.74
CA ASP A 6 3.92 24.11 4.72
C ASP A 6 4.49 23.68 3.33
N LYS A 7 5.03 22.45 3.23
CA LYS A 7 5.59 21.90 2.00
C LYS A 7 4.58 21.05 1.23
N PRO A 8 4.60 21.08 -0.12
CA PRO A 8 3.75 20.21 -0.93
C PRO A 8 4.13 18.74 -0.69
N ALA A 9 3.12 17.93 -0.37
CA ALA A 9 3.29 16.49 -0.25
C ALA A 9 3.40 15.84 -1.64
N ILE A 10 4.22 14.80 -1.75
CA ILE A 10 4.35 14.02 -2.97
C ILE A 10 3.54 12.74 -2.80
N SER A 11 2.89 12.29 -3.87
CA SER A 11 2.23 11.00 -3.91
C SER A 11 2.46 10.36 -5.25
N ALA A 12 2.72 9.05 -5.25
CA ALA A 12 2.94 8.26 -6.44
C ALA A 12 1.85 7.20 -6.55
N CYS A 13 1.33 7.01 -7.76
CA CYS A 13 0.39 5.94 -8.07
C CYS A 13 0.86 5.22 -9.33
N GLN A 14 1.10 3.92 -9.22
CA GLN A 14 1.37 3.03 -10.33
C GLN A 14 0.14 2.16 -10.56
N PHE A 15 -0.54 2.40 -11.67
CA PHE A 15 -1.64 1.53 -12.09
C PHE A 15 -1.12 0.19 -12.60
N LEU A 16 -1.81 -0.87 -12.19
CA LEU A 16 -1.77 -2.20 -12.77
C LEU A 16 -3.12 -2.41 -13.49
N GLY A 17 -3.30 -3.51 -14.23
CA GLY A 17 -4.50 -3.72 -15.08
C GLY A 17 -5.84 -3.34 -14.42
N GLU A 18 -6.11 -3.85 -13.22
CA GLU A 18 -7.34 -3.58 -12.45
C GLU A 18 -7.06 -3.20 -10.98
N SER A 19 -5.83 -2.77 -10.69
CA SER A 19 -5.36 -2.52 -9.33
C SER A 19 -4.26 -1.46 -9.33
N ALA A 20 -3.70 -1.12 -8.18
CA ALA A 20 -2.70 -0.06 -8.10
C ALA A 20 -1.75 -0.23 -6.92
N ILE A 21 -0.55 0.31 -7.08
CA ILE A 21 0.41 0.54 -5.99
C ILE A 21 0.43 2.04 -5.72
N VAL A 22 0.20 2.44 -4.47
CA VAL A 22 0.09 3.85 -4.09
C VAL A 22 1.05 4.14 -2.94
N ALA A 23 1.84 5.20 -3.06
CA ALA A 23 2.79 5.62 -2.04
C ALA A 23 2.61 7.09 -1.68
N HIS A 24 2.63 7.37 -0.38
CA HIS A 24 2.54 8.71 0.21
C HIS A 24 3.73 8.93 1.15
N PRO A 25 4.91 9.31 0.63
CA PRO A 25 6.08 9.60 1.44
C PRO A 25 5.94 10.93 2.19
N TYR A 26 6.44 10.94 3.43
CA TYR A 26 6.58 12.10 4.31
C TYR A 26 8.04 12.22 4.76
N PRO A 27 8.92 12.81 3.92
CA PRO A 27 10.36 12.88 4.21
C PRO A 27 10.71 13.61 5.51
N GLU A 28 9.86 14.54 5.94
CA GLU A 28 10.06 15.30 7.19
C GLU A 28 9.99 14.43 8.45
N PHE A 29 9.29 13.29 8.37
CA PHE A 29 9.10 12.37 9.48
C PHE A 29 9.77 11.01 9.22
N ASP A 30 10.55 10.88 8.15
CA ASP A 30 11.12 9.60 7.67
C ASP A 30 10.08 8.47 7.63
N TYR A 31 8.87 8.83 7.16
CA TYR A 31 7.69 7.98 7.24
C TYR A 31 6.99 7.89 5.88
N MET A 32 6.28 6.80 5.62
CA MET A 32 5.51 6.62 4.39
C MET A 32 4.33 5.69 4.60
N TYR A 33 3.22 6.00 3.94
CA TYR A 33 2.16 5.02 3.69
C TYR A 33 2.35 4.39 2.31
N LEU A 34 2.23 3.06 2.25
CA LEU A 34 2.37 2.29 1.02
C LEU A 34 1.26 1.25 0.92
N ASP A 35 0.50 1.32 -0.15
CA ASP A 35 -0.52 0.34 -0.52
C ASP A 35 -0.03 -0.46 -1.73
N VAL A 36 0.02 -1.78 -1.58
CA VAL A 36 0.30 -2.72 -2.68
C VAL A 36 -0.94 -3.55 -2.92
N PHE A 37 -1.73 -3.16 -3.92
CA PHE A 37 -2.93 -3.88 -4.30
C PHE A 37 -2.76 -4.50 -5.68
N SER A 38 -3.09 -5.80 -5.80
CA SER A 38 -3.07 -6.56 -7.04
C SER A 38 -4.28 -7.48 -7.10
N CYS A 39 -4.96 -7.51 -8.25
CA CYS A 39 -6.00 -8.51 -8.55
C CYS A 39 -5.39 -9.89 -8.89
N LYS A 40 -4.12 -9.93 -9.27
CA LYS A 40 -3.37 -11.17 -9.48
C LYS A 40 -2.67 -11.58 -8.20
N GLU A 41 -2.72 -12.85 -7.85
CA GLU A 41 -1.96 -13.40 -6.73
C GLU A 41 -0.46 -13.10 -6.86
N PHE A 42 0.14 -12.74 -5.74
CA PHE A 42 1.56 -12.50 -5.61
C PHE A 42 2.02 -12.92 -4.22
N ASP A 43 3.31 -13.18 -4.10
CA ASP A 43 3.95 -13.49 -2.83
C ASP A 43 4.06 -12.21 -2.00
N THR A 44 3.20 -12.09 -0.99
CA THR A 44 3.11 -10.93 -0.12
C THR A 44 4.33 -10.80 0.79
N GLU A 45 4.90 -11.92 1.25
CA GLU A 45 6.09 -11.93 2.09
C GLU A 45 7.30 -11.41 1.31
N LYS A 46 7.49 -11.90 0.08
CA LYS A 46 8.56 -11.44 -0.81
C LYS A 46 8.40 -9.97 -1.19
N ALA A 47 7.18 -9.50 -1.39
CA ALA A 47 6.92 -8.09 -1.65
C ALA A 47 7.30 -7.22 -0.44
N VAL A 48 6.88 -7.61 0.76
CA VAL A 48 7.24 -6.93 2.02
C VAL A 48 8.75 -6.89 2.22
N GLU A 49 9.43 -8.03 2.07
CA GLU A 49 10.89 -8.11 2.23
C GLU A 49 11.61 -7.20 1.22
N PHE A 50 11.17 -7.20 -0.04
CA PHE A 50 11.72 -6.33 -1.07
C PHE A 50 11.56 -4.85 -0.70
N ILE A 51 10.37 -4.46 -0.24
CA ILE A 51 10.05 -3.09 0.17
C ILE A 51 10.91 -2.67 1.37
N GLN A 52 10.94 -3.50 2.43
CA GLN A 52 11.70 -3.23 3.64
C GLN A 52 13.19 -3.07 3.36
N ARG A 53 13.77 -3.95 2.53
CA ARG A 53 15.18 -3.85 2.11
C ARG A 53 15.45 -2.61 1.26
N THR A 54 14.58 -2.31 0.29
CA THR A 54 14.79 -1.21 -0.67
C THR A 54 14.70 0.15 0.01
N LEU A 55 13.75 0.31 0.92
CA LEU A 55 13.51 1.56 1.65
C LEU A 55 14.27 1.62 2.99
N LYS A 56 15.00 0.55 3.35
CA LYS A 56 15.72 0.41 4.63
C LYS A 56 14.83 0.64 5.84
N VAL A 57 13.64 0.04 5.81
CA VAL A 57 12.62 0.19 6.85
C VAL A 57 13.12 -0.39 8.16
N THR A 58 13.08 0.41 9.23
CA THR A 58 13.43 -0.03 10.58
C THR A 58 12.21 -0.50 11.38
N GLU A 59 11.03 0.04 11.08
CA GLU A 59 9.77 -0.28 11.73
C GLU A 59 8.62 -0.20 10.71
N SER A 60 7.70 -1.18 10.74
CA SER A 60 6.53 -1.19 9.86
C SER A 60 5.34 -1.87 10.53
N THR A 61 4.16 -1.29 10.34
CA THR A 61 2.87 -1.94 10.62
C THR A 61 2.27 -2.39 9.29
N ILE A 62 2.01 -3.69 9.17
CA ILE A 62 1.53 -4.30 7.91
C ILE A 62 0.13 -4.86 8.15
N HIS A 63 -0.79 -4.52 7.25
CA HIS A 63 -2.14 -5.06 7.22
C HIS A 63 -2.38 -5.76 5.88
N LEU A 64 -2.72 -7.04 5.94
CA LEU A 64 -3.08 -7.82 4.75
C LEU A 64 -4.60 -7.97 4.68
N PHE A 65 -5.16 -7.62 3.54
CA PHE A 65 -6.60 -7.70 3.28
C PHE A 65 -6.84 -8.53 2.02
N GLN A 66 -7.66 -9.57 2.13
CA GLN A 66 -8.23 -10.22 0.96
C GLN A 66 -9.33 -9.34 0.38
N ARG A 67 -9.24 -9.03 -0.92
CA ARG A 67 -10.19 -8.19 -1.64
C ARG A 67 -10.89 -9.04 -2.70
N GLY A 68 -12.16 -8.73 -2.96
CA GLY A 68 -12.98 -9.51 -3.90
C GLY A 68 -13.56 -10.79 -3.27
N ILE A 69 -14.29 -10.64 -2.16
CA ILE A 69 -15.10 -11.72 -1.57
C ILE A 69 -15.96 -12.32 -2.69
N ASP A 70 -15.91 -13.65 -2.87
CA ASP A 70 -16.67 -14.36 -3.88
C ASP A 70 -18.12 -13.87 -3.93
N MET A 71 -18.62 -13.59 -5.12
CA MET A 71 -20.03 -13.28 -5.35
C MET A 71 -20.97 -14.44 -4.98
N GLU A 72 -20.45 -15.57 -4.49
CA GLU A 72 -21.24 -16.71 -3.99
C GLU A 72 -21.84 -16.50 -2.59
N THR A 73 -21.36 -15.55 -1.76
CA THR A 73 -21.94 -15.33 -0.42
C THR A 73 -22.95 -14.17 -0.33
N ARG A 74 -23.44 -13.64 -1.46
CA ARG A 74 -24.69 -12.86 -1.43
C ARG A 74 -25.86 -13.83 -1.29
N ALA A 75 -26.31 -14.05 -0.05
CA ALA A 75 -27.72 -14.38 0.14
C ALA A 75 -28.54 -13.28 -0.56
N PRO A 76 -29.55 -13.63 -1.39
CA PRO A 76 -30.38 -12.62 -2.03
C PRO A 76 -31.05 -11.76 -0.95
N VAL A 77 -30.88 -10.44 -1.08
CA VAL A 77 -31.63 -9.43 -0.32
C VAL A 77 -33.06 -9.34 -0.83
#